data_AF-A0A1Y3EC12-F1
#
_entry.id   AF-A0A1Y3EC12-F1
#
_cell.length_a   1.000
_cell.length_b   1.000
_cell.length_c   1.000
_cell.angle_alpha   90.00
_cell.angle_beta   90.00
_cell.angle_gamma   90.00
#
_symmetry.space_group_name_H-M   'P 1'
#
loop_
_entity.id
_entity.type
_entity.pdbx_description
1 polymer ?
#
loop_
_entity_poly.entity_id
_entity_poly.type
_entity_poly.pdbx_seq_one_letter_code
_entity_poly.pdbx_strand_id
1 'polypeptide(L)'
;MLLDSPLNKAGLLEIYIHTVKHVLIRVHPQTRIPRTFDRFVGLMMQLLSKLSIRATGSPETLLKVIKNPVTSYLPVGCKVYATSFHAERLVNAREIVPQAEPVAIVIGALPHGSTLPEYSEEVLKISNYPLSAALTCAKVCTAFEEVWNVM
;
A
#
# COMPACT_ATOMS: atom_id res chain seq x y z
N MET A 1 -6.77 8.60 -0.61
CA MET A 1 -7.09 7.43 0.25
C MET A 1 -5.92 7.14 1.17
N LEU A 2 -4.91 6.35 0.78
CA LEU A 2 -3.78 5.99 1.66
C LEU A 2 -3.03 7.20 2.24
N LEU A 3 -2.41 8.04 1.41
CA LEU A 3 -1.63 9.19 1.88
C LEU A 3 -2.46 10.30 2.54
N ASP A 4 -3.78 10.30 2.31
CA ASP A 4 -4.70 11.27 2.92
C ASP A 4 -5.25 10.80 4.27
N SER A 5 -5.06 9.51 4.60
CA SER A 5 -5.70 8.88 5.76
C SER A 5 -5.08 9.38 7.07
N PRO A 6 -5.87 9.46 8.16
CA PRO A 6 -5.35 9.68 9.51
C PRO A 6 -4.17 8.74 9.85
N LEU A 7 -4.25 7.47 9.43
CA LEU A 7 -3.17 6.49 9.63
C LEU A 7 -1.81 6.94 9.07
N ASN A 8 -1.79 7.52 7.85
CA ASN A 8 -0.57 8.04 7.26
C ASN A 8 -0.07 9.30 8.00
N LYS A 9 -0.98 10.18 8.40
CA LYS A 9 -0.64 11.40 9.14
C LYS A 9 -0.10 11.11 10.55
N ALA A 10 -0.54 10.00 11.15
CA ALA A 10 -0.03 9.49 12.42
C ALA A 10 1.34 8.80 12.30
N GLY A 11 1.88 8.63 11.07
CA GLY A 11 3.15 7.95 10.84
C GLY A 11 3.10 6.42 10.97
N LEU A 12 1.89 5.84 10.93
CA LEU A 12 1.64 4.41 11.12
C LEU A 12 1.42 3.65 9.79
N LEU A 13 1.68 4.30 8.66
CA LEU A 13 1.52 3.71 7.33
C LEU A 13 2.80 3.83 6.51
N GLU A 14 3.24 2.71 5.96
CA GLU A 14 4.27 2.67 4.93
C GLU A 14 3.71 2.08 3.64
N ILE A 15 4.07 2.67 2.50
CA ILE A 15 3.48 2.33 1.20
C ILE A 15 4.58 1.90 0.23
N TYR A 16 4.37 0.73 -0.36
CA TYR A 16 5.17 0.20 -1.46
C TYR A 16 4.29 -0.01 -2.69
N ILE A 17 4.84 0.27 -3.87
CA ILE A 17 4.18 -0.02 -5.15
C ILE A 17 5.06 -1.02 -5.89
N HIS A 18 4.49 -2.19 -6.19
CA HIS A 18 5.14 -3.20 -7.01
C HIS A 18 4.45 -3.28 -8.37
N THR A 19 5.18 -2.99 -9.44
CA THR A 19 4.64 -2.95 -10.80
C THR A 19 4.72 -4.32 -11.48
N VAL A 20 3.90 -4.53 -12.51
CA VAL A 20 3.94 -5.75 -13.35
C VAL A 20 5.29 -5.96 -14.06
N LYS A 21 6.10 -4.89 -14.21
CA LYS A 21 7.46 -4.95 -14.76
C LYS A 21 8.54 -5.16 -13.69
N HIS A 22 8.15 -5.67 -12.52
CA HIS A 22 9.05 -6.01 -11.41
C HIS A 22 9.85 -4.81 -10.86
N VAL A 23 9.31 -3.59 -11.01
CA VAL A 23 9.85 -2.37 -10.38
C VAL A 23 9.18 -2.17 -9.03
N LEU A 24 9.98 -2.05 -7.97
CA LEU A 24 9.53 -1.76 -6.61
C LEU A 24 9.81 -0.30 -6.26
N ILE A 25 8.78 0.41 -5.80
CA ILE A 25 8.84 1.82 -5.45
C ILE A 25 8.46 1.97 -3.98
N ARG A 26 9.30 2.64 -3.20
CA ARG A 26 8.96 3.11 -1.85
C ARG A 26 8.38 4.52 -1.94
N VAL A 27 7.27 4.74 -1.26
CA VAL A 27 6.59 6.04 -1.19
C VAL A 27 6.80 6.63 0.20
N HIS A 28 7.37 7.82 0.26
CA HIS A 28 7.56 8.53 1.51
C HIS A 28 6.21 9.03 2.06
N PRO A 29 5.92 8.95 3.37
CA PRO A 29 4.64 9.36 3.96
C PRO A 29 4.26 10.82 3.67
N GLN A 30 5.24 11.70 3.50
CA GLN A 30 5.03 13.13 3.19
C GLN A 30 4.76 13.41 1.70
N THR A 31 4.78 12.38 0.85
CA THR A 31 4.57 12.56 -0.59
C THR A 31 3.18 13.10 -0.87
N ARG A 32 3.09 14.18 -1.64
CA ARG A 32 1.82 14.70 -2.17
C ARG A 32 1.63 14.24 -3.61
N ILE A 33 0.75 13.27 -3.81
CA ILE A 33 0.43 12.77 -5.14
C ILE A 33 -0.44 13.79 -5.91
N PRO A 34 -0.08 14.14 -7.15
CA PRO A 34 -0.90 15.03 -7.97
C PRO A 34 -2.33 14.50 -8.14
N ARG A 35 -3.31 15.38 -7.97
CA ARG A 35 -4.75 15.04 -8.06
C ARG A 35 -5.25 14.88 -9.50
N THR A 36 -4.52 15.42 -10.48
CA THR A 36 -4.86 15.28 -11.90
C THR A 36 -4.03 14.17 -12.52
N PHE A 37 -4.67 13.35 -13.35
CA PHE A 37 -4.03 12.18 -13.95
C PHE A 37 -2.79 12.55 -14.78
N ASP A 38 -2.85 13.59 -15.62
CA ASP A 38 -1.72 13.99 -16.47
C ASP A 38 -0.47 14.37 -15.68
N ARG A 39 -0.64 15.06 -14.54
CA ARG A 39 0.47 15.39 -13.65
C ARG A 39 1.00 14.16 -12.93
N PHE A 40 0.12 13.24 -12.56
CA PHE A 40 0.53 11.95 -11.98
C PHE A 40 1.37 11.13 -12.98
N VAL A 41 0.95 11.09 -14.25
CA VAL A 41 1.72 10.43 -15.32
C VAL A 41 3.09 11.09 -15.47
N GLY A 42 3.16 12.42 -15.50
CA GLY A 42 4.43 13.16 -15.53
C GLY A 42 5.37 12.79 -14.36
N LEU A 43 4.82 12.73 -13.13
CA LEU A 43 5.58 12.33 -11.95
C LEU A 43 6.12 10.89 -12.07
N MET A 44 5.29 9.94 -12.53
CA MET A 44 5.69 8.53 -12.66
C MET A 44 6.71 8.34 -13.78
N MET A 45 6.59 9.05 -14.90
CA MET A 45 7.61 9.06 -15.96
C MET A 45 8.96 9.58 -15.42
N GLN A 46 8.93 10.69 -14.67
CA GLN A 46 10.14 11.24 -14.06
C GLN A 46 10.75 10.26 -13.05
N LEU A 47 9.93 9.58 -12.24
CA LEU A 47 10.39 8.59 -11.26
C LEU A 47 11.08 7.42 -11.95
N LEU A 48 10.50 6.87 -13.01
CA LEU A 48 11.08 5.73 -13.72
C LEU A 48 12.35 6.11 -14.50
N SER A 49 12.46 7.36 -14.97
CA SER A 49 13.67 7.87 -15.63
C SER A 49 14.82 8.14 -14.65
N LYS A 50 14.53 8.77 -13.50
CA LYS A 50 15.55 9.22 -12.53
C LYS A 50 15.75 8.26 -11.35
N LEU A 51 14.92 7.23 -11.25
CA LEU A 51 14.84 6.26 -10.14
C LEU A 51 14.52 6.87 -8.76
N SER A 52 14.40 8.20 -8.66
CA SER A 52 14.04 8.91 -7.44
C SER A 52 13.45 10.29 -7.73
N ILE A 53 12.59 10.76 -6.83
CA ILE A 53 12.03 12.11 -6.80
C ILE A 53 12.36 12.72 -5.45
N ARG A 54 12.99 13.90 -5.44
CA ARG A 54 13.30 14.65 -4.22
C ARG A 54 12.29 15.78 -4.01
N ALA A 55 12.12 16.18 -2.76
CA ALA A 55 11.34 17.36 -2.42
C ALA A 55 12.02 18.63 -2.97
N THR A 56 11.22 19.61 -3.38
CA THR A 56 11.74 20.92 -3.81
C THR A 56 12.35 21.64 -2.61
N GLY A 57 13.63 22.00 -2.69
CA GLY A 57 14.33 22.72 -1.61
C GLY A 57 14.74 21.85 -0.40
N SER A 58 14.59 20.53 -0.48
CA SER A 58 15.04 19.60 0.56
C SER A 58 15.79 18.40 -0.06
N PRO A 59 16.81 17.83 0.62
CA PRO A 59 17.50 16.62 0.15
C PRO A 59 16.63 15.35 0.26
N GLU A 60 15.47 15.45 0.92
CA GLU A 60 14.58 14.32 1.19
C GLU A 60 14.01 13.70 -0.09
N THR A 61 14.02 12.36 -0.14
CA THR A 61 13.52 11.60 -1.29
C THR A 61 12.09 11.15 -1.03
N LEU A 62 11.16 11.66 -1.83
CA LEU A 62 9.72 11.39 -1.69
C LEU A 62 9.31 10.07 -2.36
N LEU A 63 9.86 9.77 -3.54
CA LEU A 63 9.62 8.52 -4.24
C LEU A 63 10.97 7.91 -4.63
N LYS A 64 11.15 6.61 -4.43
CA LYS A 64 12.40 5.94 -4.77
C LYS A 64 12.14 4.55 -5.32
N VAL A 65 12.74 4.25 -6.46
CA VAL A 65 12.86 2.88 -6.95
C VAL A 65 13.91 2.15 -6.10
N ILE A 66 13.52 1.02 -5.53
CA ILE A 66 14.34 0.22 -4.63
C ILE A 66 14.51 -1.20 -5.18
N LYS A 67 15.51 -1.93 -4.67
CA LYS A 67 15.78 -3.31 -5.13
C LYS A 67 14.73 -4.26 -4.58
N ASN A 68 14.39 -5.29 -5.34
CA ASN A 68 13.54 -6.39 -4.88
C ASN A 68 14.33 -7.37 -3.98
N PRO A 69 13.65 -8.23 -3.19
CA PRO A 69 12.20 -8.33 -2.97
C PRO A 69 11.67 -7.31 -1.96
N VAL A 70 10.35 -7.08 -1.94
CA VAL A 70 9.71 -6.18 -0.94
C VAL A 70 9.83 -6.70 0.49
N THR A 71 9.90 -8.03 0.66
CA THR A 71 10.06 -8.70 1.96
C THR A 71 11.33 -8.26 2.70
N SER A 72 12.38 -7.85 1.99
CA SER A 72 13.61 -7.32 2.59
C SER A 72 13.45 -5.99 3.33
N TYR A 73 12.32 -5.29 3.12
CA TYR A 73 12.01 -4.00 3.77
C TYR A 73 10.90 -4.12 4.80
N LEU A 74 10.28 -5.30 4.92
CA LEU A 74 9.28 -5.53 5.95
C LEU A 74 9.95 -5.75 7.31
N PRO A 75 9.38 -5.24 8.41
CA PRO A 75 9.91 -5.51 9.74
C PRO A 75 9.91 -7.00 10.10
N VAL A 76 10.75 -7.39 11.06
CA VAL A 76 10.78 -8.77 11.58
C VAL A 76 9.43 -9.09 12.23
N GLY A 77 8.89 -10.28 11.94
CA GLY A 77 7.58 -10.71 12.45
C GLY A 77 6.38 -10.07 11.75
N CYS A 78 6.61 -9.35 10.64
CA CYS A 78 5.53 -8.75 9.86
C CYS A 78 4.73 -9.82 9.12
N LYS A 79 3.46 -9.99 9.51
CA LYS A 79 2.54 -10.89 8.81
C LYS A 79 2.11 -10.29 7.49
N VAL A 80 2.05 -11.11 6.44
CA VAL A 80 1.65 -10.63 5.10
C VAL A 80 0.32 -11.23 4.67
N TYR A 81 -0.70 -10.38 4.55
CA TYR A 81 -2.02 -10.76 4.03
C TYR A 81 -2.20 -10.24 2.61
N ALA A 82 -2.66 -11.09 1.70
CA ALA A 82 -3.12 -10.67 0.38
C ALA A 82 -4.65 -10.51 0.38
N THR A 83 -5.16 -9.57 -0.41
CA THR A 83 -6.60 -9.36 -0.57
C THR A 83 -7.09 -9.88 -1.92
N SER A 84 -8.18 -10.64 -1.92
CA SER A 84 -8.81 -11.13 -3.15
C SER A 84 -10.31 -11.32 -2.97
N PHE A 85 -11.08 -10.96 -4.01
CA PHE A 85 -12.52 -11.23 -4.04
C PHE A 85 -12.85 -12.73 -4.10
N HIS A 86 -11.95 -13.52 -4.71
CA HIS A 86 -12.10 -14.96 -4.87
C HIS A 86 -11.61 -15.78 -3.66
N ALA A 87 -11.13 -15.14 -2.60
CA ALA A 87 -10.74 -15.87 -1.40
C ALA A 87 -11.98 -16.47 -0.72
N GLU A 88 -11.83 -17.67 -0.15
CA GLU A 88 -12.91 -18.38 0.52
C GLU A 88 -13.29 -17.71 1.85
N ARG A 89 -12.28 -17.23 2.59
CA ARG A 89 -12.45 -16.66 3.92
C ARG A 89 -12.84 -15.19 3.85
N LEU A 90 -14.11 -14.91 4.14
CA LEU A 90 -14.60 -13.55 4.41
C LEU A 90 -14.22 -13.12 5.83
N VAL A 91 -13.56 -11.98 5.97
CA VAL A 91 -13.14 -11.40 7.25
C VAL A 91 -13.59 -9.96 7.37
N ASN A 92 -13.88 -9.52 8.60
CA ASN A 92 -14.00 -8.09 8.88
C ASN A 92 -12.60 -7.46 8.87
N ALA A 93 -12.45 -6.30 8.24
CA ALA A 93 -11.17 -5.59 8.21
C ALA A 93 -10.64 -5.20 9.60
N ARG A 94 -11.47 -5.19 10.65
CA ARG A 94 -11.02 -4.98 12.05
C ARG A 94 -10.32 -6.21 12.64
N GLU A 95 -10.65 -7.41 12.16
CA GLU A 95 -10.08 -8.67 12.68
C GLU A 95 -8.65 -8.92 12.19
N ILE A 96 -8.24 -8.24 11.10
CA ILE A 96 -6.87 -8.34 10.55
C ILE A 96 -5.90 -7.38 11.24
N VAL A 97 -6.38 -6.47 12.10
CA VAL A 97 -5.55 -5.46 12.74
C VAL A 97 -4.84 -6.06 13.96
N PRO A 98 -3.50 -6.17 13.94
CA PRO A 98 -2.74 -6.66 15.10
C PRO A 98 -2.75 -5.63 16.24
N GLN A 99 -2.56 -6.11 17.46
CA GLN A 99 -2.47 -5.26 18.64
C GLN A 99 -1.10 -4.58 18.77
N ALA A 100 -0.02 -5.28 18.38
CA ALA A 100 1.36 -4.78 18.54
C ALA A 100 2.29 -5.16 17.38
N GLU A 101 2.05 -6.26 16.67
CA GLU A 101 2.92 -6.66 15.56
C GLU A 101 2.70 -5.80 14.30
N PRO A 102 3.74 -5.61 13.47
CA PRO A 102 3.56 -5.04 12.14
C PRO A 102 2.80 -6.01 11.23
N VAL A 103 2.07 -5.45 10.27
CA VAL A 103 1.33 -6.23 9.26
C VAL A 103 1.43 -5.55 7.91
N ALA A 104 1.59 -6.35 6.86
CA ALA A 104 1.58 -5.90 5.47
C ALA A 104 0.31 -6.40 4.77
N ILE A 105 -0.42 -5.48 4.13
CA ILE A 105 -1.60 -5.80 3.36
C ILE A 105 -1.31 -5.59 1.87
N VAL A 106 -1.38 -6.67 1.09
CA VAL A 106 -1.21 -6.64 -0.36
C VAL A 106 -2.55 -6.42 -1.04
N ILE A 107 -2.66 -5.31 -1.76
CA ILE A 107 -3.85 -4.92 -2.51
C ILE A 107 -3.52 -4.89 -3.99
N GLY A 108 -4.24 -5.70 -4.78
CA GLY A 108 -4.08 -5.76 -6.23
C GLY A 108 -4.53 -4.45 -6.89
N ALA A 109 -3.61 -3.77 -7.57
CA ALA A 109 -3.86 -2.55 -8.34
C ALA A 109 -3.92 -2.82 -9.86
N LEU A 110 -4.70 -3.84 -10.25
CA LEU A 110 -4.88 -4.27 -11.63
C LEU A 110 -6.34 -4.07 -12.06
N PRO A 111 -6.60 -3.78 -13.35
CA PRO A 111 -7.97 -3.70 -13.86
C PRO A 111 -8.66 -5.07 -13.88
N HIS A 112 -7.90 -6.14 -14.13
CA HIS A 112 -8.38 -7.52 -14.16
C HIS A 112 -7.29 -8.46 -13.62
N GLY A 113 -7.70 -9.64 -13.15
CA GLY A 113 -6.82 -10.67 -12.62
C GLY A 113 -6.52 -10.52 -11.12
N SER A 114 -5.77 -11.48 -10.59
CA SER A 114 -5.30 -11.49 -9.21
C SER A 114 -3.78 -11.47 -9.19
N THR A 115 -3.20 -10.70 -8.27
CA THR A 115 -1.78 -10.78 -7.93
C THR A 115 -1.67 -11.25 -6.50
N LEU A 116 -1.45 -12.55 -6.34
CA LEU A 116 -1.23 -13.19 -5.06
C LEU A 116 0.26 -13.48 -4.95
N PRO A 117 1.01 -12.66 -4.20
CA PRO A 117 2.42 -12.93 -4.03
C PRO A 117 2.64 -14.21 -3.23
N GLU A 118 3.62 -15.01 -3.63
CA GLU A 118 3.99 -16.25 -2.95
C GLU A 118 4.43 -16.04 -1.49
N TYR A 119 4.87 -14.82 -1.14
CA TYR A 119 5.25 -14.46 0.23
C TYR A 119 4.06 -14.07 1.11
N SER A 120 2.82 -14.10 0.60
CA SER A 120 1.63 -13.90 1.43
C SER A 120 1.30 -15.18 2.19
N GLU A 121 1.03 -15.06 3.49
CA GLU A 121 0.69 -16.19 4.36
C GLU A 121 -0.76 -16.61 4.16
N GLU A 122 -1.65 -15.64 3.96
CA GLU A 122 -3.07 -15.89 3.79
C GLU A 122 -3.69 -14.91 2.79
N VAL A 123 -4.70 -15.39 2.06
CA VAL A 123 -5.49 -14.59 1.13
C VAL A 123 -6.87 -14.36 1.74
N LEU A 124 -7.25 -13.10 1.89
CA LEU A 124 -8.44 -12.67 2.60
C LEU A 124 -9.44 -11.98 1.68
N LYS A 125 -10.73 -12.25 1.90
CA LYS A 125 -11.84 -11.52 1.30
C LYS A 125 -12.41 -10.56 2.34
N ILE A 126 -12.47 -9.26 2.04
CA ILE A 126 -13.00 -8.24 2.98
C ILE A 126 -14.42 -7.77 2.64
N SER A 127 -15.02 -8.31 1.58
CA SER A 127 -16.34 -7.91 1.08
C SER A 127 -16.94 -8.98 0.18
N ASN A 128 -18.25 -9.19 0.28
CA ASN A 128 -19.02 -10.04 -0.64
C ASN A 128 -19.27 -9.41 -2.02
N TYR A 129 -18.91 -8.14 -2.18
CA TYR A 129 -18.94 -7.42 -3.46
C TYR A 129 -17.53 -7.15 -3.95
N PRO A 130 -17.28 -7.19 -5.27
CA PRO A 130 -16.00 -6.77 -5.83
C PRO A 130 -15.76 -5.30 -5.52
N LEU A 131 -14.57 -4.99 -5.02
CA LEU A 131 -14.18 -3.63 -4.64
C LEU A 131 -13.10 -3.11 -5.59
N SER A 132 -13.11 -1.81 -5.84
CA SER A 132 -11.93 -1.16 -6.44
C SER A 132 -10.77 -1.17 -5.45
N ALA A 133 -9.55 -1.21 -5.96
CA ALA A 133 -8.34 -1.15 -5.11
C ALA A 133 -8.37 0.06 -4.17
N ALA A 134 -8.84 1.21 -4.66
CA ALA A 134 -8.97 2.43 -3.86
C ALA A 134 -9.94 2.29 -2.68
N LEU A 135 -11.07 1.60 -2.88
CA LEU A 135 -12.06 1.36 -1.82
C LEU A 135 -11.56 0.31 -0.83
N THR A 136 -10.85 -0.72 -1.29
CA THR A 136 -10.14 -1.68 -0.44
C THR A 136 -9.14 -0.96 0.47
N CYS A 137 -8.29 -0.09 -0.10
CA CYS A 137 -7.35 0.73 0.67
C CYS A 137 -8.06 1.57 1.74
N ALA A 138 -9.18 2.22 1.39
CA ALA A 138 -9.93 3.04 2.35
C ALA A 138 -10.51 2.19 3.50
N LYS A 139 -11.15 1.06 3.20
CA LYS A 139 -11.71 0.15 4.22
C LYS A 139 -10.64 -0.39 5.17
N VAL A 140 -9.48 -0.76 4.62
CA VAL A 140 -8.35 -1.23 5.44
C VAL A 140 -7.85 -0.09 6.33
N CYS A 141 -7.55 1.10 5.80
CA CYS A 141 -7.11 2.22 6.63
C CYS A 141 -8.10 2.56 7.74
N THR A 142 -9.40 2.65 7.43
CA THR A 142 -10.43 2.94 8.43
C THR A 142 -10.48 1.89 9.54
N ALA A 143 -10.34 0.60 9.20
CA ALA A 143 -10.34 -0.44 10.23
C ALA A 143 -9.14 -0.33 11.16
N PHE A 144 -7.95 -0.03 10.64
CA PHE A 144 -6.75 0.21 11.44
C PHE A 144 -6.90 1.47 12.30
N GLU A 145 -7.45 2.54 11.74
CA GLU A 145 -7.72 3.79 12.45
C GLU A 145 -8.66 3.58 13.65
N GLU A 146 -9.74 2.82 13.46
CA GLU A 146 -10.70 2.50 14.53
C GLU A 146 -10.08 1.63 15.63
N VAL A 147 -9.33 0.58 15.27
CA VAL A 147 -8.75 -0.35 16.25
C VAL A 147 -7.59 0.29 17.02
N TRP A 148 -6.76 1.10 16.35
CA TRP A 148 -5.64 1.81 16.99
C TRP A 148 -6.01 3.18 17.57
N ASN A 149 -7.30 3.55 17.55
CA ASN A 149 -7.82 4.83 18.05
C ASN A 149 -7.13 6.06 17.44
N VAL A 150 -6.88 6.03 16.13
CA VAL A 150 -6.36 7.17 15.36
C VAL A 150 -7.54 7.98 14.83
N MET A 151 -7.84 9.11 15.48
CA MET A 151 -8.95 10.02 15.16
C MET A 151 -8.48 11.29 14.43
#